data_AF-A0A512UFP4-F1
#
_entry.id   AF-A0A512UFP4-F1
#
_cell.length_a   1.000
_cell.length_b   1.000
_cell.length_c   1.000
_cell.angle_alpha   90.00
_cell.angle_beta   90.00
_cell.angle_gamma   90.00
#
_symmetry.space_group_name_H-M   'P 1'
#
loop_
_entity.id
_entity.type
_entity.pdbx_description
1 polymer ?
#
loop_
_entity_poly.entity_id
_entity_poly.type
_entity_poly.pdbx_seq_one_letter_code
_entity_poly.pdbx_strand_id
1 'polypeptide(L)'
;MIVLPNTPCTPKLLKGCVITPGGLISPETLSLRASINSCAPSNHADLTQYMLRIEQYLESIFGDLVAHTHVGSLSDIAQAASGAKLATTVPWTNIVPVKSAKPMRLQKAVVEWSVATEIVATIIAIAETYMRLGADLIDDLLDEEAGENASFLAKEVDQKWKSVAEYYKSAISLINFGASFQTAAGATASENPPQEAPHLPASPSSCPPVMFNPVIFALFDKICNIGIQMSILCKSSWMNRSSLSAKDSFVSSNNGVLCRVAIWIFNEVSACQNLILDLSKSNINPAVLGLNYDKWSEYLAVFFKYVTAYSGLFLAIEYYQKSKLGQAIGLINFSLLTLQSKNLGDTKKRGLNRIRSKISGRKNDSFVANLQSVTSIDIDKSVFSESSGAVLSDLSLLFDSLVSLHLKFSKENDNLRFEAVADWKDTRADSKWPLGAKIPVSPAKEYLPRAMGCSSGVDVRENKHSSYF
;
A
#
# COMPACT_ATOMS: atom_id res chain seq x y z
N MET A 1 1.27 -1.31 -6.18
CA MET A 1 2.73 -1.29 -6.27
C MET A 1 3.41 -1.36 -4.92
N ILE A 2 2.98 -0.59 -3.92
CA ILE A 2 3.58 -0.64 -2.58
C ILE A 2 3.18 -1.95 -1.89
N VAL A 3 4.18 -2.74 -1.50
CA VAL A 3 4.05 -3.91 -0.63
C VAL A 3 4.93 -3.62 0.58
N LEU A 4 4.32 -3.40 1.74
CA LEU A 4 5.07 -3.01 2.93
C LEU A 4 5.85 -4.20 3.50
N PRO A 5 7.05 -3.98 4.07
CA PRO A 5 7.79 -5.03 4.76
C PRO A 5 6.95 -5.76 5.81
N ASN A 6 7.16 -7.07 5.94
CA ASN A 6 6.46 -7.96 6.89
C ASN A 6 4.95 -8.15 6.61
N THR A 7 4.48 -7.88 5.38
CA THR A 7 3.09 -8.12 4.97
C THR A 7 2.99 -9.25 3.91
N PRO A 8 1.88 -10.01 3.85
CA PRO A 8 0.70 -9.93 4.70
C PRO A 8 0.90 -10.55 6.10
N CYS A 9 0.11 -10.09 7.07
CA CYS A 9 -0.01 -10.71 8.39
C CYS A 9 -0.58 -12.12 8.24
N THR A 10 -0.06 -13.07 9.03
CA THR A 10 -0.47 -14.49 9.03
C THR A 10 -0.92 -14.95 10.42
N PRO A 11 -1.91 -15.86 10.51
CA PRO A 11 -2.38 -16.34 11.80
C PRO A 11 -1.34 -17.26 12.45
N LYS A 12 -1.25 -17.19 13.77
CA LYS A 12 -0.52 -18.13 14.63
C LYS A 12 -1.50 -19.10 15.26
N LEU A 13 -0.97 -20.21 15.78
CA LEU A 13 -1.75 -21.14 16.59
C LEU A 13 -2.37 -20.41 17.80
N LEU A 14 -3.67 -20.59 18.02
CA LEU A 14 -4.36 -20.07 19.20
C LEU A 14 -3.82 -20.79 20.44
N LYS A 15 -3.08 -20.06 21.29
CA LYS A 15 -2.58 -20.56 22.58
C LYS A 15 -3.46 -20.06 23.71
N GLY A 16 -3.78 -20.94 24.66
CA GLY A 16 -4.61 -20.60 25.82
C GLY A 16 -6.04 -20.28 25.42
N CYS A 17 -6.61 -21.03 24.47
CA CYS A 17 -7.97 -20.82 23.99
C CYS A 17 -8.96 -21.03 25.12
N VAL A 18 -9.76 -20.00 25.41
CA VAL A 18 -10.85 -20.06 26.38
C VAL A 18 -12.09 -20.45 25.59
N ILE A 19 -12.19 -21.72 25.19
CA ILE A 19 -13.43 -22.21 24.56
C ILE A 19 -14.47 -22.29 25.67
N THR A 20 -15.32 -21.27 25.76
CA THR A 20 -16.52 -21.34 26.60
C THR A 20 -17.50 -22.34 25.99
N PRO A 21 -18.08 -23.26 26.77
CA PRO A 21 -19.19 -24.10 26.32
C PRO A 21 -20.32 -23.21 25.76
N GLY A 22 -20.77 -23.47 24.52
CA GLY A 22 -21.71 -22.60 23.81
C GLY A 22 -21.08 -21.37 23.15
N GLY A 23 -19.79 -21.44 22.81
CA GLY A 23 -19.03 -20.33 22.22
C GLY A 23 -19.62 -19.82 20.91
N LEU A 24 -19.45 -18.51 20.68
CA LEU A 24 -19.95 -17.76 19.53
C LEU A 24 -19.41 -18.24 18.18
N ILE A 25 -18.29 -18.97 18.18
CA ILE A 25 -17.59 -19.47 16.98
C ILE A 25 -17.68 -20.99 16.94
N SER A 26 -18.12 -21.52 15.81
CA SER A 26 -18.30 -22.95 15.59
C SER A 26 -16.97 -23.71 15.46
N PRO A 27 -16.94 -25.02 15.77
CA PRO A 27 -15.77 -25.87 15.52
C PRO A 27 -15.33 -25.86 14.05
N GLU A 28 -16.27 -25.75 13.12
CA GLU A 28 -16.01 -25.63 11.69
C GLU A 28 -15.23 -24.34 11.36
N THR A 29 -15.64 -23.20 11.90
CA THR A 29 -14.92 -21.93 11.73
C THR A 29 -13.51 -21.99 12.34
N LEU A 30 -13.33 -22.63 13.50
CA LEU A 30 -12.01 -22.83 14.09
C LEU A 30 -11.12 -23.77 13.25
N SER A 31 -11.72 -24.78 12.61
CA SER A 31 -11.02 -25.67 11.68
C SER A 31 -10.55 -24.91 10.43
N LEU A 32 -11.40 -24.03 9.87
CA LEU A 32 -11.02 -23.13 8.78
C LEU A 32 -9.84 -22.25 9.17
N ARG A 33 -9.87 -21.65 10.37
CA ARG A 33 -8.75 -20.86 10.89
C ARG A 33 -7.45 -21.66 10.96
N ALA A 34 -7.51 -22.89 11.46
CA ALA A 34 -6.36 -23.78 11.59
C ALA A 34 -5.80 -24.22 10.22
N SER A 35 -6.62 -24.20 9.17
CA SER A 35 -6.20 -24.51 7.80
C SER A 35 -5.46 -23.36 7.09
N ILE A 36 -5.47 -22.15 7.65
CA ILE A 36 -4.74 -21.01 7.10
C ILE A 36 -3.24 -21.17 7.41
N ASN A 37 -2.40 -21.07 6.38
CA ASN A 37 -0.95 -21.18 6.53
C ASN A 37 -0.40 -20.13 7.50
N SER A 38 0.42 -20.57 8.46
CA SER A 38 1.06 -19.68 9.44
C SER A 38 2.30 -18.94 8.90
N CYS A 39 2.81 -19.38 7.75
CA CYS A 39 3.95 -18.77 7.07
C CYS A 39 3.46 -17.78 6.00
N ALA A 40 4.23 -16.70 5.80
CA ALA A 40 3.92 -15.73 4.75
C ALA A 40 3.97 -16.41 3.36
N PRO A 41 3.02 -16.11 2.46
CA PRO A 41 3.02 -16.67 1.12
C PRO A 41 4.31 -16.35 0.36
N SER A 42 4.92 -17.35 -0.26
CA SER A 42 6.21 -17.21 -0.96
C SER A 42 6.04 -16.82 -2.43
N ASN A 43 4.99 -17.34 -3.07
CA ASN A 43 4.70 -17.17 -4.49
C ASN A 43 3.22 -16.81 -4.73
N HIS A 44 2.85 -16.54 -5.99
CA HIS A 44 1.51 -16.13 -6.38
C HIS A 44 0.42 -17.20 -6.09
N ALA A 45 0.73 -18.48 -6.29
CA ALA A 45 -0.21 -19.58 -6.02
C ALA A 45 -0.50 -19.71 -4.52
N ASP A 46 0.55 -19.66 -3.68
CA ASP A 46 0.42 -19.63 -2.23
C ASP A 46 -0.41 -18.43 -1.76
N LEU A 47 -0.20 -17.25 -2.38
CA LEU A 47 -0.88 -16.01 -2.04
C LEU A 47 -2.37 -16.08 -2.38
N THR A 48 -2.71 -16.65 -3.53
CA THR A 48 -4.10 -16.88 -3.96
C THR A 48 -4.81 -17.88 -3.04
N GLN A 49 -4.14 -18.99 -2.70
CA GLN A 49 -4.68 -19.97 -1.75
C GLN A 49 -4.85 -19.35 -0.36
N TYR A 50 -3.88 -18.56 0.10
CA TYR A 50 -3.96 -17.84 1.36
C TYR A 50 -5.18 -16.91 1.38
N MET A 51 -5.36 -16.09 0.34
CA MET A 51 -6.51 -15.18 0.17
C MET A 51 -7.83 -15.93 0.29
N LEU A 52 -8.00 -17.00 -0.49
CA LEU A 52 -9.24 -17.78 -0.52
C LEU A 52 -9.59 -18.33 0.87
N ARG A 53 -8.59 -18.84 1.60
CA ARG A 53 -8.81 -19.42 2.94
C ARG A 53 -9.15 -18.36 3.97
N ILE A 54 -8.51 -17.20 3.92
CA ILE A 54 -8.77 -16.12 4.87
C ILE A 54 -10.13 -15.45 4.61
N GLU A 55 -10.58 -15.33 3.36
CA GLU A 55 -11.92 -14.87 3.01
C GLU A 55 -13.00 -15.86 3.47
N GLN A 56 -12.81 -17.16 3.20
CA GLN A 56 -13.71 -18.21 3.68
C GLN A 56 -13.84 -18.18 5.20
N TYR A 57 -12.72 -17.96 5.90
CA TYR A 57 -12.71 -17.84 7.35
C TYR A 57 -13.48 -16.60 7.83
N LEU A 58 -13.28 -15.43 7.22
CA LEU A 58 -14.01 -14.21 7.55
C LEU A 58 -15.52 -14.39 7.36
N GLU A 59 -15.94 -14.96 6.23
CA GLU A 59 -17.36 -15.25 5.96
C GLU A 59 -17.95 -16.24 6.97
N SER A 60 -17.18 -17.25 7.39
CA SER A 60 -17.61 -18.22 8.41
C SER A 60 -17.80 -17.56 9.77
N ILE A 61 -16.90 -16.65 10.19
CA ILE A 61 -17.06 -15.87 11.43
C ILE A 61 -18.35 -15.05 11.39
N PHE A 62 -18.63 -14.35 10.29
CA PHE A 62 -19.87 -13.57 10.17
C PHE A 62 -21.11 -14.46 10.10
N GLY A 63 -21.02 -15.63 9.47
CA GLY A 63 -22.09 -16.65 9.47
C GLY A 63 -22.46 -17.08 10.89
N ASP A 64 -21.45 -17.41 11.71
CA ASP A 64 -21.66 -17.77 13.11
C ASP A 64 -22.27 -16.58 13.89
N LEU A 65 -21.74 -15.37 13.73
CA LEU A 65 -22.23 -14.18 14.47
C LEU A 65 -23.68 -13.83 14.17
N VAL A 66 -24.08 -13.87 12.89
CA VAL A 66 -25.45 -13.58 12.47
C VAL A 66 -26.41 -14.65 12.99
N ALA A 67 -26.00 -15.92 13.00
CA ALA A 67 -26.80 -17.02 13.54
C ALA A 67 -27.07 -16.86 15.04
N HIS A 68 -26.12 -16.31 15.81
CA HIS A 68 -26.24 -16.11 17.26
C HIS A 68 -26.96 -14.83 17.68
N THR A 69 -26.79 -13.74 16.92
CA THR A 69 -27.35 -12.43 17.30
C THR A 69 -28.81 -12.25 16.88
N HIS A 70 -29.28 -13.02 15.90
CA HIS A 70 -30.63 -12.93 15.30
C HIS A 70 -31.00 -11.53 14.75
N VAL A 71 -30.07 -10.57 14.77
CA VAL A 71 -30.26 -9.17 14.34
C VAL A 71 -29.13 -8.84 13.35
N GLY A 72 -29.48 -8.22 12.23
CA GLY A 72 -28.54 -7.93 11.13
C GLY A 72 -27.80 -6.60 11.24
N SER A 73 -27.88 -5.87 12.36
CA SER A 73 -27.22 -4.58 12.49
C SER A 73 -25.72 -4.76 12.78
N LEU A 74 -24.89 -3.92 12.15
CA LEU A 74 -23.42 -3.97 12.34
C LEU A 74 -23.04 -3.73 13.80
N SER A 75 -23.79 -2.89 14.53
CA SER A 75 -23.53 -2.56 15.93
C SER A 75 -23.73 -3.77 16.84
N ASP A 76 -24.82 -4.52 16.65
CA ASP A 76 -25.14 -5.68 17.49
C ASP A 76 -24.12 -6.81 17.26
N ILE A 77 -23.74 -7.03 15.99
CA ILE A 77 -22.71 -7.99 15.60
C ILE A 77 -21.35 -7.60 16.20
N ALA A 78 -20.96 -6.34 16.09
CA ALA A 78 -19.70 -5.84 16.64
C ALA A 78 -19.68 -5.97 18.18
N GLN A 79 -20.80 -5.70 18.85
CA GLN A 79 -20.94 -5.85 20.29
C GLN A 79 -20.80 -7.32 20.74
N ALA A 80 -21.50 -8.24 20.07
CA ALA A 80 -21.39 -9.67 20.36
C ALA A 80 -19.96 -10.18 20.15
N ALA A 81 -19.31 -9.76 19.06
CA ALA A 81 -17.93 -10.10 18.76
C ALA A 81 -16.93 -9.53 19.77
N SER A 82 -17.18 -8.34 20.32
CA SER A 82 -16.33 -7.73 21.35
C SER A 82 -16.40 -8.48 22.68
N GLY A 83 -17.56 -9.04 23.03
CA GLY A 83 -17.76 -9.81 24.26
C GLY A 83 -17.17 -11.22 24.24
N ALA A 84 -16.99 -11.82 23.05
CA ALA A 84 -16.48 -13.18 22.90
C ALA A 84 -14.95 -13.23 22.86
N LYS A 85 -14.34 -13.81 23.91
CA LYS A 85 -12.89 -13.99 24.02
C LYS A 85 -12.43 -15.25 23.29
N LEU A 86 -11.36 -15.13 22.51
CA LEU A 86 -10.74 -16.23 21.74
C LEU A 86 -9.39 -16.67 22.32
N ALA A 87 -8.54 -15.72 22.72
CA ALA A 87 -7.20 -16.01 23.23
C ALA A 87 -6.72 -14.95 24.24
N THR A 88 -5.70 -15.31 25.01
CA THR A 88 -5.02 -14.43 25.99
C THR A 88 -3.71 -13.84 25.46
N THR A 89 -3.41 -14.07 24.18
CA THR A 89 -2.22 -13.59 23.48
C THR A 89 -2.59 -13.20 22.05
N VAL A 90 -1.80 -12.32 21.43
CA VAL A 90 -1.99 -11.91 20.02
C VAL A 90 -1.67 -13.08 19.07
N PRO A 91 -2.66 -13.66 18.37
CA PRO A 91 -2.49 -14.88 17.59
C PRO A 91 -2.22 -14.59 16.10
N TRP A 92 -1.44 -13.54 15.82
CA TRP A 92 -1.07 -13.10 14.47
C TRP A 92 0.42 -12.74 14.40
N THR A 93 1.04 -12.92 13.25
CA THR A 93 2.34 -12.33 12.91
C THR A 93 2.15 -10.85 12.58
N ASN A 94 3.23 -10.06 12.69
CA ASN A 94 3.26 -8.63 12.39
C ASN A 94 2.34 -7.71 13.24
N ILE A 95 1.42 -8.25 14.04
CA ILE A 95 0.59 -7.49 14.98
C ILE A 95 1.28 -7.45 16.35
N VAL A 96 1.48 -6.25 16.88
CA VAL A 96 2.18 -6.02 18.15
C VAL A 96 1.41 -5.03 19.03
N PRO A 97 1.38 -5.23 20.35
CA PRO A 97 0.94 -4.19 21.27
C PRO A 97 1.84 -2.96 21.15
N VAL A 98 1.28 -1.75 21.18
CA VAL A 98 2.06 -0.52 21.14
C VAL A 98 3.00 -0.49 22.35
N LYS A 99 4.33 -0.44 22.10
CA LYS A 99 5.36 -0.53 23.14
C LYS A 99 5.24 0.66 24.11
N SER A 100 5.24 0.38 25.43
CA SER A 100 5.41 1.44 26.42
C SER A 100 6.84 1.95 26.44
N ALA A 101 7.04 3.27 26.39
CA ALA A 101 8.36 3.89 26.32
C ALA A 101 9.19 3.76 27.61
N LYS A 102 8.67 3.10 28.66
CA LYS A 102 9.39 2.91 29.93
C LYS A 102 9.38 1.43 30.33
N PRO A 103 10.53 0.73 30.31
CA PRO A 103 10.67 -0.60 30.87
C PRO A 103 10.83 -0.48 32.39
N MET A 104 9.81 0.00 33.10
CA MET A 104 9.78 -0.03 34.55
C MET A 104 8.77 -1.08 35.00
N ARG A 105 9.30 -2.26 35.33
CA ARG A 105 8.66 -3.46 35.88
C ARG A 105 7.93 -4.36 34.88
N LEU A 106 8.25 -5.64 35.02
CA LEU A 106 8.06 -6.77 34.09
C LEU A 106 6.63 -7.34 34.09
N GLN A 107 5.59 -6.52 34.18
CA GLN A 107 4.23 -7.02 33.95
C GLN A 107 3.97 -7.03 32.45
N LYS A 108 4.04 -8.22 31.82
CA LYS A 108 3.54 -8.41 30.46
C LYS A 108 2.07 -8.01 30.46
N ALA A 109 1.71 -7.00 29.68
CA ALA A 109 0.31 -6.65 29.47
C ALA A 109 -0.42 -7.89 28.95
N VAL A 110 -1.45 -8.33 29.68
CA VAL A 110 -2.33 -9.40 29.24
C VAL A 110 -3.24 -8.80 28.17
N VAL A 111 -3.11 -9.28 26.94
CA VAL A 111 -3.95 -8.85 25.82
C VAL A 111 -5.09 -9.86 25.70
N GLU A 112 -6.31 -9.43 25.94
CA GLU A 112 -7.49 -10.25 25.69
C GLU A 112 -7.88 -10.11 24.21
N TRP A 113 -7.71 -11.19 23.46
CA TRP A 113 -8.04 -11.25 22.04
C TRP A 113 -9.48 -11.72 21.87
N SER A 114 -10.35 -10.83 21.37
CA SER A 114 -11.76 -11.10 21.12
C SER A 114 -12.02 -11.49 19.65
N VAL A 115 -13.23 -11.99 19.38
CA VAL A 115 -13.71 -12.20 18.00
C VAL A 115 -13.68 -10.90 17.20
N ALA A 116 -14.02 -9.76 17.82
CA ALA A 116 -13.93 -8.46 17.14
C ALA A 116 -12.50 -8.12 16.71
N THR A 117 -11.49 -8.34 17.57
CA THR A 117 -10.09 -8.14 17.19
C THR A 117 -9.63 -9.10 16.11
N GLU A 118 -10.12 -10.34 16.13
CA GLU A 118 -9.83 -11.34 15.10
C GLU A 118 -10.39 -10.93 13.73
N ILE A 119 -11.63 -10.41 13.69
CA ILE A 119 -12.25 -9.89 12.46
C ILE A 119 -11.40 -8.76 11.88
N VAL A 120 -11.01 -7.77 12.69
CA VAL A 120 -10.22 -6.63 12.21
C VAL A 120 -8.84 -7.09 11.72
N ALA A 121 -8.17 -8.01 12.43
CA ALA A 121 -6.90 -8.59 12.00
C ALA A 121 -7.03 -9.35 10.67
N THR A 122 -8.13 -10.09 10.51
CA THR A 122 -8.45 -10.85 9.29
C THR A 122 -8.68 -9.89 8.11
N ILE A 123 -9.43 -8.81 8.31
CA ILE A 123 -9.65 -7.75 7.31
C ILE A 123 -8.34 -7.09 6.88
N ILE A 124 -7.48 -6.72 7.85
CA ILE A 124 -6.16 -6.14 7.58
C ILE A 124 -5.32 -7.09 6.73
N ALA A 125 -5.27 -8.38 7.09
CA ALA A 125 -4.52 -9.39 6.34
C ALA A 125 -5.06 -9.60 4.91
N ILE A 126 -6.39 -9.63 4.71
CA ILE A 126 -6.98 -9.72 3.36
C ILE A 126 -6.63 -8.48 2.54
N ALA A 127 -6.73 -7.28 3.12
CA ALA A 127 -6.37 -6.04 2.43
C ALA A 127 -4.89 -6.02 2.01
N GLU A 128 -3.97 -6.45 2.89
CA GLU A 128 -2.55 -6.61 2.56
C GLU A 128 -2.33 -7.63 1.42
N THR A 129 -3.07 -8.73 1.43
CA THR A 129 -3.04 -9.73 0.35
C THR A 129 -3.51 -9.16 -0.98
N TYR A 130 -4.62 -8.42 -1.01
CA TYR A 130 -5.08 -7.72 -2.23
C TYR A 130 -4.07 -6.69 -2.74
N MET A 131 -3.45 -5.92 -1.84
CA MET A 131 -2.40 -4.97 -2.19
C MET A 131 -1.21 -5.66 -2.86
N ARG A 132 -0.82 -6.84 -2.35
CA ARG A 132 0.25 -7.67 -2.91
C ARG A 132 -0.14 -8.30 -4.24
N LEU A 133 -1.34 -8.86 -4.39
CA LEU A 133 -1.82 -9.39 -5.68
C LEU A 133 -1.80 -8.32 -6.78
N GLY A 134 -2.23 -7.10 -6.45
CA GLY A 134 -2.14 -5.97 -7.37
C GLY A 134 -0.71 -5.56 -7.71
N ALA A 135 0.27 -5.82 -6.84
CA ALA A 135 1.67 -5.55 -7.11
C ALA A 135 2.30 -6.66 -7.96
N ASP A 136 2.07 -7.93 -7.60
CA ASP A 136 2.54 -9.10 -8.36
C ASP A 136 2.03 -9.04 -9.81
N LEU A 137 0.75 -8.70 -10.02
CA LEU A 137 0.19 -8.55 -11.37
C LEU A 137 0.81 -7.38 -12.15
N ILE A 138 1.23 -6.29 -11.48
CA ILE A 138 1.98 -5.23 -12.16
C ILE A 138 3.35 -5.76 -12.61
N ASP A 139 4.04 -6.53 -11.77
CA ASP A 139 5.35 -7.12 -12.10
C ASP A 139 5.23 -7.99 -13.36
N ASP A 140 4.25 -8.89 -13.38
CA ASP A 140 3.97 -9.75 -14.54
C ASP A 140 3.69 -8.92 -15.82
N LEU A 141 2.91 -7.84 -15.70
CA LEU A 141 2.55 -6.96 -16.83
C LEU A 141 3.71 -6.12 -17.36
N LEU A 142 4.73 -5.87 -16.54
CA LEU A 142 5.92 -5.11 -16.96
C LEU A 142 6.85 -5.95 -17.82
N ASP A 143 6.90 -7.26 -17.59
CA ASP A 143 7.70 -8.24 -18.32
C ASP A 143 7.06 -8.66 -19.66
N GLU A 144 5.75 -8.46 -19.83
CA GLU A 144 5.07 -8.72 -21.10
C GLU A 144 5.54 -7.74 -22.19
N GLU A 145 6.33 -8.23 -23.15
CA GLU A 145 6.73 -7.47 -24.34
C GLU A 145 5.50 -7.17 -25.21
N ALA A 146 5.37 -5.91 -25.66
CA ALA A 146 4.35 -5.49 -26.62
C ALA A 146 4.67 -6.06 -28.01
N GLY A 147 4.47 -7.35 -28.22
CA GLY A 147 4.71 -8.04 -29.48
C GLY A 147 3.72 -7.61 -30.59
N GLU A 148 4.13 -7.84 -31.85
CA GLU A 148 3.41 -7.44 -33.07
C GLU A 148 2.04 -8.13 -33.28
N ASN A 149 1.69 -9.15 -32.47
CA ASN A 149 0.38 -9.82 -32.47
C ASN A 149 -0.70 -9.04 -31.70
N ALA A 150 -0.75 -7.73 -31.96
CA ALA A 150 -1.18 -6.68 -31.04
C ALA A 150 -2.69 -6.54 -30.77
N SER A 151 -3.59 -7.20 -31.50
CA SER A 151 -5.04 -6.91 -31.39
C SER A 151 -5.73 -7.66 -30.25
N PHE A 152 -5.56 -8.98 -30.19
CA PHE A 152 -6.20 -9.83 -29.18
C PHE A 152 -5.46 -9.72 -27.83
N LEU A 153 -4.13 -9.76 -27.86
CA LEU A 153 -3.28 -9.58 -26.68
C LEU A 153 -3.47 -8.20 -26.04
N ALA A 154 -3.68 -7.13 -26.80
CA ALA A 154 -3.89 -5.80 -26.20
C ALA A 154 -5.18 -5.71 -25.37
N LYS A 155 -6.24 -6.43 -25.73
CA LYS A 155 -7.48 -6.44 -24.93
C LYS A 155 -7.30 -7.20 -23.62
N GLU A 156 -6.59 -8.32 -23.67
CA GLU A 156 -6.29 -9.13 -22.49
C GLU A 156 -5.38 -8.35 -21.52
N VAL A 157 -4.31 -7.76 -22.04
CA VAL A 157 -3.39 -6.88 -21.27
C VAL A 157 -4.14 -5.71 -20.66
N ASP A 158 -5.01 -5.03 -21.42
CA ASP A 158 -5.83 -3.94 -20.90
C ASP A 158 -6.76 -4.40 -19.77
N GLN A 159 -7.31 -5.61 -19.87
CA GLN A 159 -8.14 -6.20 -18.84
C GLN A 159 -7.33 -6.53 -17.57
N LYS A 160 -6.13 -7.09 -17.71
CA LYS A 160 -5.22 -7.33 -16.58
C LYS A 160 -4.86 -6.01 -15.87
N TRP A 161 -4.55 -4.94 -16.62
CA TRP A 161 -4.33 -3.61 -16.04
C TRP A 161 -5.54 -3.05 -15.28
N LYS A 162 -6.77 -3.36 -15.72
CA LYS A 162 -7.99 -3.02 -14.98
C LYS A 162 -8.09 -3.84 -13.69
N SER A 163 -7.79 -5.14 -13.74
CA SER A 163 -7.79 -6.02 -12.55
C SER A 163 -6.85 -5.52 -11.45
N VAL A 164 -5.69 -4.95 -11.81
CA VAL A 164 -4.79 -4.29 -10.84
C VAL A 164 -5.53 -3.23 -10.00
N ALA A 165 -6.29 -2.35 -10.65
CA ALA A 165 -7.03 -1.30 -9.95
C ALA A 165 -8.17 -1.89 -9.10
N GLU A 166 -8.81 -2.96 -9.56
CA GLU A 166 -9.86 -3.64 -8.81
C GLU A 166 -9.32 -4.30 -7.54
N TYR A 167 -8.12 -4.90 -7.55
CA TYR A 167 -7.51 -5.42 -6.32
C TYR A 167 -7.30 -4.33 -5.26
N TYR A 168 -6.77 -3.16 -5.64
CA TYR A 168 -6.64 -2.04 -4.70
C TYR A 168 -7.99 -1.51 -4.21
N LYS A 169 -9.03 -1.50 -5.06
CA LYS A 169 -10.38 -1.12 -4.64
C LYS A 169 -10.99 -2.13 -3.67
N SER A 170 -10.78 -3.43 -3.87
CA SER A 170 -11.18 -4.48 -2.92
C SER A 170 -10.51 -4.29 -1.57
N ALA A 171 -9.21 -3.96 -1.55
CA ALA A 171 -8.51 -3.60 -0.31
C ALA A 171 -9.13 -2.36 0.36
N ILE A 172 -9.37 -1.27 -0.37
CA ILE A 172 -10.02 -0.05 0.16
C ILE A 172 -11.38 -0.38 0.78
N SER A 173 -12.17 -1.19 0.07
CA SER A 173 -13.50 -1.61 0.52
C SER A 173 -13.45 -2.33 1.88
N LEU A 174 -12.54 -3.29 2.02
CA LEU A 174 -12.28 -4.02 3.26
C LEU A 174 -11.77 -3.09 4.38
N ILE A 175 -10.85 -2.19 4.06
CA ILE A 175 -10.30 -1.21 5.02
C ILE A 175 -11.41 -0.31 5.58
N ASN A 176 -12.30 0.19 4.72
CA ASN A 176 -13.43 1.03 5.12
C ASN A 176 -14.43 0.26 5.99
N PHE A 177 -14.72 -0.99 5.63
CA PHE A 177 -15.55 -1.86 6.45
C PHE A 177 -14.90 -2.14 7.81
N GLY A 178 -13.61 -2.47 7.84
CA GLY A 178 -12.86 -2.71 9.08
C GLY A 178 -12.83 -1.50 10.02
N ALA A 179 -12.64 -0.30 9.48
CA ALA A 179 -12.71 0.94 10.25
C ALA A 179 -14.11 1.17 10.85
N SER A 180 -15.16 0.91 10.06
CA SER A 180 -16.55 1.05 10.49
C SER A 180 -16.91 0.01 11.56
N PHE A 181 -16.50 -1.24 11.36
CA PHE A 181 -16.69 -2.34 12.32
C PHE A 181 -15.96 -2.05 13.64
N GLN A 182 -14.71 -1.58 13.60
CA GLN A 182 -13.98 -1.23 14.81
C GLN A 182 -14.63 -0.05 15.55
N THR A 183 -15.16 0.94 14.82
CA THR A 183 -15.88 2.07 15.42
C THR A 183 -17.14 1.58 16.15
N ALA A 184 -17.93 0.70 15.51
CA ALA A 184 -19.10 0.08 16.12
C ALA A 184 -18.74 -0.76 17.36
N ALA A 185 -17.63 -1.51 17.29
CA ALA A 185 -17.11 -2.28 18.42
C ALA A 185 -16.66 -1.41 19.61
N GLY A 186 -16.31 -0.14 19.37
CA GLY A 186 -15.74 0.78 20.36
C GLY A 186 -16.74 1.72 21.01
N ALA A 187 -17.77 2.14 20.27
CA ALA A 187 -18.83 3.01 20.78
C ALA A 187 -19.55 2.41 22.01
N THR A 188 -19.70 1.09 22.01
CA THR A 188 -20.41 0.34 23.07
C THR A 188 -19.66 0.30 24.41
N ALA A 189 -18.36 0.62 24.45
CA ALA A 189 -17.61 0.74 25.70
C ALA A 189 -17.89 2.05 26.47
N SER A 190 -18.49 3.05 25.81
CA SER A 190 -18.70 4.39 26.39
C SER A 190 -20.13 4.67 26.86
N GLU A 191 -21.13 3.91 26.42
CA GLU A 191 -22.55 4.30 26.59
C GLU A 191 -23.27 3.71 27.81
N ASN A 192 -22.65 2.83 28.59
CA ASN A 192 -23.22 2.33 29.84
C ASN A 192 -22.36 2.73 31.05
N PRO A 193 -22.50 3.95 31.61
CA PRO A 193 -22.09 4.18 32.98
C PRO A 193 -22.93 3.24 33.87
N PRO A 194 -22.31 2.43 34.76
CA PRO A 194 -23.08 1.58 35.64
C PRO A 194 -24.00 2.47 36.49
N GLN A 195 -25.31 2.34 36.29
CA GLN A 195 -26.27 2.84 37.26
C GLN A 195 -25.95 2.13 38.59
N GLU A 196 -25.52 2.91 39.57
CA GLU A 196 -25.18 2.47 40.91
C GLU A 196 -26.40 1.77 41.54
N ALA A 197 -26.42 0.44 41.49
CA ALA A 197 -27.16 -0.35 42.45
C ALA A 197 -26.32 -0.40 43.73
N PRO A 198 -26.75 0.21 44.84
CA PRO A 198 -26.02 0.13 46.09
C PRO A 198 -26.16 -1.31 46.62
N HIS A 199 -25.05 -1.90 47.08
CA HIS A 199 -24.95 -3.13 47.91
C HIS A 199 -24.51 -4.47 47.28
N LEU A 200 -23.72 -4.50 46.21
CA LEU A 200 -22.91 -5.69 45.89
C LEU A 200 -21.43 -5.32 45.67
N PRO A 201 -20.46 -6.10 46.18
CA PRO A 201 -19.05 -5.81 46.03
C PRO A 201 -18.69 -5.77 44.55
N ALA A 202 -18.07 -4.66 44.13
CA ALA A 202 -17.67 -4.39 42.75
C ALA A 202 -16.90 -5.59 42.17
N SER A 203 -17.43 -6.19 41.10
CA SER A 203 -16.66 -7.12 40.28
C SER A 203 -15.48 -6.34 39.69
N PRO A 204 -14.22 -6.70 40.00
CA PRO A 204 -13.09 -5.98 39.48
C PRO A 204 -12.90 -6.34 38.00
N SER A 205 -12.46 -5.37 37.20
CA SER A 205 -11.79 -5.56 35.89
C SER A 205 -12.64 -5.96 34.67
N SER A 206 -13.41 -5.03 34.11
CA SER A 206 -13.59 -5.02 32.65
C SER A 206 -12.42 -4.24 32.04
N CYS A 207 -11.36 -4.95 31.61
CA CYS A 207 -10.33 -4.32 30.79
C CYS A 207 -10.99 -3.78 29.50
N PRO A 208 -10.65 -2.57 29.06
CA PRO A 208 -11.20 -2.02 27.82
C PRO A 208 -10.87 -2.94 26.65
N PRO A 209 -11.77 -3.07 25.65
CA PRO A 209 -11.53 -3.90 24.50
C PRO A 209 -10.27 -3.45 23.77
N VAL A 210 -9.47 -4.43 23.37
CA VAL A 210 -8.25 -4.18 22.61
C VAL A 210 -8.65 -3.74 21.19
N MET A 211 -8.06 -2.68 20.66
CA MET A 211 -8.41 -2.12 19.35
C MET A 211 -7.18 -1.81 18.51
N PHE A 212 -7.29 -1.85 17.18
CA PHE A 212 -6.19 -1.40 16.31
C PHE A 212 -6.11 0.12 16.29
N ASN A 213 -4.90 0.65 16.12
CA ASN A 213 -4.72 2.07 15.92
C ASN A 213 -5.43 2.51 14.63
N PRO A 214 -6.39 3.46 14.68
CA PRO A 214 -7.18 3.87 13.51
C PRO A 214 -6.33 4.46 12.38
N VAL A 215 -5.12 4.95 12.68
CA VAL A 215 -4.17 5.44 11.68
C VAL A 215 -3.76 4.35 10.67
N ILE A 216 -3.83 3.07 11.05
CA ILE A 216 -3.56 1.95 10.14
C ILE A 216 -4.51 1.96 8.94
N PHE A 217 -5.82 2.16 9.17
CA PHE A 217 -6.80 2.21 8.08
C PHE A 217 -6.56 3.40 7.16
N ALA A 218 -6.28 4.58 7.72
CA ALA A 218 -5.96 5.77 6.94
C ALA A 218 -4.68 5.61 6.11
N LEU A 219 -3.66 4.94 6.67
CA LEU A 219 -2.41 4.63 5.96
C LEU A 219 -2.66 3.67 4.80
N PHE A 220 -3.41 2.59 5.04
CA PHE A 220 -3.67 1.58 4.01
C PHE A 220 -4.58 2.12 2.89
N ASP A 221 -5.58 2.94 3.22
CA ASP A 221 -6.38 3.65 2.20
C ASP A 221 -5.49 4.50 1.28
N LYS A 222 -4.58 5.29 1.85
CA LYS A 222 -3.61 6.06 1.06
C LYS A 222 -2.73 5.19 0.19
N ILE A 223 -2.20 4.10 0.74
CA ILE A 223 -1.35 3.15 0.00
C ILE A 223 -2.11 2.54 -1.19
N CYS A 224 -3.37 2.17 -1.01
CA CYS A 224 -4.18 1.64 -2.10
C CYS A 224 -4.44 2.68 -3.18
N ASN A 225 -4.80 3.92 -2.79
CA ASN A 225 -4.96 5.02 -3.73
C ASN A 225 -3.67 5.33 -4.51
N ILE A 226 -2.51 5.30 -3.84
CA ILE A 226 -1.19 5.39 -4.47
C ILE A 226 -1.01 4.22 -5.46
N GLY A 227 -1.35 2.99 -5.05
CA GLY A 227 -1.28 1.80 -5.89
C GLY A 227 -2.06 1.93 -7.21
N ILE A 228 -3.28 2.46 -7.15
CA ILE A 228 -4.13 2.72 -8.32
C ILE A 228 -3.50 3.78 -9.23
N GLN A 229 -3.04 4.91 -8.69
CA GLN A 229 -2.45 5.95 -9.51
C GLN A 229 -1.11 5.51 -10.12
N MET A 230 -0.31 4.73 -9.38
CA MET A 230 0.92 4.15 -9.90
C MET A 230 0.70 3.18 -11.04
N SER A 231 -0.34 2.33 -10.98
CA SER A 231 -0.60 1.40 -12.09
C SER A 231 -0.89 2.16 -13.40
N ILE A 232 -1.53 3.33 -13.33
CA ILE A 232 -1.73 4.21 -14.49
C ILE A 232 -0.38 4.74 -15.02
N LEU A 233 0.52 5.15 -14.13
CA LEU A 233 1.86 5.61 -14.52
C LEU A 233 2.68 4.49 -15.16
N CYS A 234 2.72 3.31 -14.54
CA CYS A 234 3.47 2.16 -15.05
C CYS A 234 2.94 1.71 -16.41
N LYS A 235 1.61 1.61 -16.58
CA LYS A 235 1.00 1.31 -17.88
C LYS A 235 1.38 2.34 -18.95
N SER A 236 1.30 3.62 -18.62
CA SER A 236 1.63 4.70 -19.56
C SER A 236 3.12 4.70 -19.93
N SER A 237 3.98 4.41 -18.95
CA SER A 237 5.42 4.23 -19.13
C SER A 237 5.71 3.06 -20.06
N TRP A 238 5.13 1.89 -19.78
CA TRP A 238 5.23 0.69 -20.61
C TRP A 238 4.82 0.98 -22.07
N MET A 239 3.66 1.61 -22.29
CA MET A 239 3.21 2.01 -23.63
C MET A 239 4.20 2.96 -24.34
N ASN A 240 4.77 3.92 -23.61
CA ASN A 240 5.75 4.85 -24.16
C ASN A 240 7.06 4.13 -24.54
N ARG A 241 7.55 3.20 -23.70
CA ARG A 241 8.74 2.39 -23.99
C ARG A 241 8.55 1.56 -25.26
N SER A 242 7.44 0.83 -25.35
CA SER A 242 7.11 0.00 -26.52
C SER A 242 6.96 0.81 -27.80
N SER A 243 6.37 2.01 -27.72
CA SER A 243 6.24 2.88 -28.90
C SER A 243 7.56 3.50 -29.32
N LEU A 244 8.39 3.92 -28.37
CA LEU A 244 9.69 4.51 -28.67
C LEU A 244 10.61 3.50 -29.36
N SER A 245 10.62 2.24 -28.93
CA SER A 245 11.41 1.19 -29.58
C SER A 245 10.90 0.85 -30.99
N ALA A 246 9.58 0.83 -31.20
CA ALA A 246 8.99 0.41 -32.48
C ALA A 246 8.90 1.53 -33.53
N LYS A 247 8.62 2.78 -33.12
CA LYS A 247 8.24 3.88 -34.01
C LYS A 247 9.02 5.17 -33.78
N ASP A 248 10.03 5.14 -32.91
CA ASP A 248 10.82 6.31 -32.47
C ASP A 248 9.97 7.51 -32.00
N SER A 249 8.76 7.25 -31.52
CA SER A 249 7.76 8.25 -31.13
C SER A 249 7.02 7.86 -29.86
N PHE A 250 6.44 8.84 -29.16
CA PHE A 250 5.64 8.62 -27.95
C PHE A 250 4.15 8.57 -28.28
N VAL A 251 3.45 7.54 -27.79
CA VAL A 251 2.00 7.40 -27.95
C VAL A 251 1.23 8.32 -27.01
N SER A 252 1.72 8.51 -25.78
CA SER A 252 1.02 9.37 -24.81
C SER A 252 1.12 10.84 -25.22
N SER A 253 -0.03 11.49 -25.43
CA SER A 253 -0.15 12.95 -25.54
C SER A 253 -0.40 13.64 -24.19
N ASN A 254 -0.62 12.86 -23.13
CA ASN A 254 -1.05 13.35 -21.81
C ASN A 254 0.09 13.34 -20.77
N ASN A 255 1.35 13.40 -21.19
CA ASN A 255 2.49 13.32 -20.26
C ASN A 255 2.48 14.46 -19.21
N GLY A 256 1.93 15.63 -19.53
CA GLY A 256 1.74 16.70 -18.56
C GLY A 256 0.71 16.39 -17.46
N VAL A 257 -0.28 15.54 -17.74
CA VAL A 257 -1.20 15.01 -16.71
C VAL A 257 -0.50 13.94 -15.89
N LEU A 258 0.21 13.01 -16.54
CA LEU A 258 0.95 11.94 -15.86
C LEU A 258 2.04 12.48 -14.91
N CYS A 259 2.71 13.56 -15.29
CA CYS A 259 3.61 14.30 -14.41
C CYS A 259 2.89 14.76 -13.12
N ARG A 260 1.72 15.39 -13.25
CA ARG A 260 0.91 15.84 -12.10
C ARG A 260 0.44 14.69 -11.23
N VAL A 261 0.12 13.55 -11.83
CA VAL A 261 -0.23 12.34 -11.10
C VAL A 261 0.96 11.84 -10.29
N ALA A 262 2.16 11.73 -10.89
CA ALA A 262 3.38 11.38 -10.15
C ALA A 262 3.67 12.36 -9.00
N ILE A 263 3.42 13.66 -9.21
CA ILE A 263 3.58 14.68 -8.17
C ILE A 263 2.60 14.48 -7.02
N TRP A 264 1.35 14.18 -7.33
CA TRP A 264 0.36 13.83 -6.32
C TRP A 264 0.79 12.59 -5.53
N ILE A 265 1.28 11.55 -6.21
CA ILE A 265 1.70 10.31 -5.56
C ILE A 265 2.84 10.56 -4.57
N PHE A 266 3.91 11.28 -4.93
CA PHE A 266 5.00 11.48 -3.97
C PHE A 266 4.56 12.34 -2.77
N ASN A 267 3.62 13.28 -2.94
CA ASN A 267 3.04 14.04 -1.83
C ASN A 267 2.28 13.12 -0.87
N GLU A 268 1.51 12.18 -1.41
CA GLU A 268 0.81 11.16 -0.62
C GLU A 268 1.78 10.19 0.06
N VAL A 269 2.90 9.84 -0.57
CA VAL A 269 3.97 9.04 0.07
C VAL A 269 4.55 9.78 1.27
N SER A 270 4.78 11.09 1.16
CA SER A 270 5.18 11.92 2.32
C SER A 270 4.10 11.96 3.40
N ALA A 271 2.82 11.99 3.03
CA ALA A 271 1.73 11.87 4.00
C ALA A 271 1.74 10.51 4.71
N CYS A 272 2.00 9.41 3.99
CA CYS A 272 2.15 8.08 4.58
C CYS A 272 3.33 8.03 5.57
N GLN A 273 4.46 8.66 5.26
CA GLN A 273 5.58 8.78 6.21
C GLN A 273 5.18 9.51 7.49
N ASN A 274 4.39 10.59 7.38
CA ASN A 274 3.86 11.29 8.56
C ASN A 274 2.91 10.41 9.38
N LEU A 275 2.03 9.64 8.73
CA LEU A 275 1.15 8.69 9.43
C LEU A 275 1.95 7.61 10.16
N ILE A 276 3.05 7.11 9.58
CA ILE A 276 3.95 6.16 10.27
C ILE A 276 4.63 6.82 11.48
N LEU A 277 5.05 8.08 11.35
CA LEU A 277 5.56 8.84 12.50
C LEU A 277 4.48 8.99 13.59
N ASP A 278 3.23 9.20 13.21
CA ASP A 278 2.13 9.31 14.17
C ASP A 278 1.79 7.95 14.81
N LEU A 279 1.89 6.83 14.08
CA LEU A 279 1.83 5.47 14.64
C LEU A 279 2.92 5.26 15.71
N SER A 280 4.12 5.81 15.50
CA SER A 280 5.23 5.71 16.46
C SER A 280 5.08 6.61 17.69
N LYS A 281 4.32 7.72 17.56
CA LYS A 281 4.06 8.68 18.64
C LYS A 281 2.78 8.41 19.41
N SER A 282 1.85 7.64 18.83
CA SER A 282 0.55 7.34 19.41
C SER A 282 0.71 6.87 20.85
N ASN A 283 -0.07 7.49 21.75
CA ASN A 283 0.08 7.37 23.19
C ASN A 283 0.15 5.90 23.62
N ILE A 284 0.99 5.68 24.65
CA ILE A 284 1.27 4.41 25.30
C ILE A 284 -0.02 3.89 25.97
N ASN A 285 -0.93 3.31 25.19
CA ASN A 285 -2.07 2.57 25.69
C ASN A 285 -1.88 1.10 25.33
N PRO A 286 -1.68 0.20 26.31
CA PRO A 286 -1.51 -1.23 26.05
C PRO A 286 -2.76 -1.89 25.43
N ALA A 287 -3.93 -1.23 25.48
CA ALA A 287 -5.14 -1.67 24.80
C ALA A 287 -5.17 -1.33 23.29
N VAL A 288 -4.15 -0.62 22.78
CA VAL A 288 -4.04 -0.30 21.35
C VAL A 288 -3.02 -1.23 20.68
N LEU A 289 -3.45 -1.89 19.62
CA LEU A 289 -2.63 -2.72 18.75
C LEU A 289 -2.09 -1.90 17.58
N GLY A 290 -0.85 -2.19 17.23
CA GLY A 290 -0.19 -1.68 16.03
C GLY A 290 0.29 -2.82 15.13
N LEU A 291 0.85 -2.44 13.98
CA LEU A 291 1.62 -3.32 13.13
C LEU A 291 3.12 -3.13 13.40
N ASN A 292 3.94 -4.10 13.06
CA ASN A 292 5.39 -3.95 13.08
C ASN A 292 5.86 -3.21 11.82
N TYR A 293 5.93 -1.88 11.95
CA TYR A 293 6.33 -0.94 10.91
C TYR A 293 7.87 -0.80 10.73
N ASP A 294 8.63 -1.81 11.12
CA ASP A 294 10.09 -1.83 10.93
C ASP A 294 10.43 -1.69 9.43
N LYS A 295 11.41 -0.84 9.12
CA LYS A 295 11.84 -0.49 7.76
C LYS A 295 10.81 0.17 6.83
N TRP A 296 9.58 0.45 7.29
CA TRP A 296 8.55 1.05 6.41
C TRP A 296 8.94 2.47 5.95
N SER A 297 9.57 3.26 6.82
CA SER A 297 9.98 4.63 6.47
C SER A 297 11.09 4.64 5.41
N GLU A 298 12.04 3.71 5.54
CA GLU A 298 13.15 3.48 4.63
C GLU A 298 12.65 2.99 3.27
N TYR A 299 11.72 2.02 3.26
CA TYR A 299 11.05 1.56 2.06
C TYR A 299 10.35 2.72 1.33
N LEU A 300 9.53 3.51 2.03
CA LEU A 300 8.83 4.66 1.45
C LEU A 300 9.79 5.76 0.98
N ALA A 301 10.98 5.89 1.58
CA ALA A 301 11.99 6.83 1.12
C ALA A 301 12.59 6.43 -0.24
N VAL A 302 12.77 5.13 -0.50
CA VAL A 302 13.15 4.64 -1.84
C VAL A 302 12.01 4.90 -2.83
N PHE A 303 10.78 4.54 -2.43
CA PHE A 303 9.59 4.76 -3.25
C PHE A 303 9.37 6.25 -3.60
N PHE A 304 9.68 7.17 -2.68
CA PHE A 304 9.63 8.61 -2.93
C PHE A 304 10.57 9.04 -4.05
N LYS A 305 11.82 8.54 -4.08
CA LYS A 305 12.79 8.82 -5.15
C LYS A 305 12.29 8.28 -6.50
N TYR A 306 11.79 7.04 -6.47
CA TYR A 306 11.22 6.35 -7.62
C TYR A 306 10.08 7.17 -8.28
N VAL A 307 9.10 7.61 -7.51
CA VAL A 307 7.98 8.42 -8.03
C VAL A 307 8.44 9.82 -8.45
N THR A 308 9.41 10.41 -7.76
CA THR A 308 10.00 11.70 -8.16
C THR A 308 10.65 11.60 -9.54
N ALA A 309 11.37 10.51 -9.83
CA ALA A 309 11.94 10.29 -11.15
C ALA A 309 10.86 10.14 -12.24
N TYR A 310 9.73 9.50 -11.93
CA TYR A 310 8.58 9.44 -12.84
C TYR A 310 8.02 10.81 -13.21
N SER A 311 7.92 11.72 -12.23
CA SER A 311 7.44 13.07 -12.50
C SER A 311 8.36 13.85 -13.46
N GLY A 312 9.68 13.65 -13.35
CA GLY A 312 10.65 14.23 -14.28
C GLY A 312 10.64 13.55 -15.65
N LEU A 313 10.50 12.21 -15.72
CA LEU A 313 10.34 11.47 -16.97
C LEU A 313 9.19 12.02 -17.82
N PHE A 314 7.98 12.06 -17.26
CA PHE A 314 6.81 12.48 -18.02
C PHE A 314 6.88 13.96 -18.42
N LEU A 315 7.39 14.83 -17.56
CA LEU A 315 7.57 16.24 -17.90
C LEU A 315 8.64 16.43 -18.98
N ALA A 316 9.71 15.61 -18.98
CA ALA A 316 10.73 15.64 -20.02
C ALA A 316 10.15 15.25 -21.38
N ILE A 317 9.31 14.20 -21.43
CA ILE A 317 8.61 13.80 -22.66
C ILE A 317 7.68 14.93 -23.14
N GLU A 318 6.94 15.58 -22.24
CA GLU A 318 6.09 16.71 -22.62
C GLU A 318 6.90 17.88 -23.21
N TYR A 319 8.03 18.25 -22.61
CA TYR A 319 8.88 19.31 -23.16
C TYR A 319 9.57 18.91 -24.46
N TYR A 320 9.93 17.64 -24.62
CA TYR A 320 10.40 17.11 -25.89
C TYR A 320 9.34 17.29 -26.99
N GLN A 321 8.09 16.88 -26.72
CA GLN A 321 6.95 17.05 -27.63
C GLN A 321 6.68 18.54 -27.97
N LYS A 322 7.03 19.47 -27.07
CA LYS A 322 6.93 20.93 -27.26
C LYS A 322 8.18 21.56 -27.88
N SER A 323 9.14 20.77 -28.37
CA SER A 323 10.41 21.25 -28.94
C SER A 323 11.20 22.16 -27.97
N LYS A 324 11.21 21.81 -26.68
CA LYS A 324 12.04 22.46 -25.64
C LYS A 324 13.07 21.48 -25.11
N LEU A 325 14.02 21.12 -25.98
CA LEU A 325 14.93 20.01 -25.75
C LEU A 325 15.89 20.25 -24.58
N GLY A 326 16.39 21.48 -24.41
CA GLY A 326 17.29 21.83 -23.29
C GLY A 326 16.62 21.67 -21.92
N GLN A 327 15.30 21.92 -21.84
CA GLN A 327 14.50 21.71 -20.62
C GLN A 327 14.23 20.22 -20.38
N ALA A 328 13.95 19.46 -21.45
CA ALA A 328 13.75 18.02 -21.37
C ALA A 328 15.01 17.30 -20.85
N ILE A 329 16.19 17.65 -21.36
CA ILE A 329 17.46 17.09 -20.91
C ILE A 329 17.71 17.42 -19.43
N GLY A 330 17.46 18.67 -19.00
CA GLY A 330 17.59 19.08 -17.60
C GLY A 330 16.71 18.27 -16.64
N LEU A 331 15.49 17.92 -17.05
CA LEU A 331 14.58 17.05 -16.28
C LEU A 331 15.03 15.60 -16.20
N ILE A 332 15.61 15.07 -17.28
CA ILE A 332 16.18 13.72 -17.28
C ILE A 332 17.37 13.67 -16.32
N ASN A 333 18.27 14.66 -16.37
CA ASN A 333 19.39 14.78 -15.45
C ASN A 333 18.92 14.85 -13.99
N PHE A 334 17.89 15.65 -13.70
CA PHE A 334 17.27 15.71 -12.38
C PHE A 334 16.74 14.34 -11.92
N SER A 335 16.07 13.60 -12.81
CA SER A 335 15.48 12.30 -12.49
C SER A 335 16.53 11.23 -12.20
N LEU A 336 17.58 11.16 -13.03
CA LEU A 336 18.71 10.24 -12.86
C LEU A 336 19.48 10.53 -11.56
N LEU A 337 19.75 11.80 -11.28
CA LEU A 337 20.36 12.23 -10.02
C LEU A 337 19.48 11.89 -8.82
N THR A 338 18.16 11.98 -8.95
CA THR A 338 17.23 11.64 -7.87
C THR A 338 17.32 10.17 -7.49
N LEU A 339 17.31 9.27 -8.48
CA LEU A 339 17.41 7.83 -8.27
C LEU A 339 18.72 7.41 -7.61
N GLN A 340 19.83 8.06 -7.97
CA GLN A 340 21.16 7.70 -7.47
C GLN A 340 21.58 8.44 -6.20
N SER A 341 20.90 9.54 -5.86
CA SER A 341 21.25 10.28 -4.66
C SER A 341 21.05 9.42 -3.42
N LYS A 342 22.03 9.42 -2.51
CA LYS A 342 21.82 8.80 -1.18
C LYS A 342 20.78 9.60 -0.38
N ASN A 343 20.78 10.94 -0.48
CA ASN A 343 20.04 11.84 0.43
C ASN A 343 19.33 13.04 -0.24
N LEU A 344 18.38 12.85 -1.17
CA LEU A 344 17.51 13.96 -1.60
C LEU A 344 16.28 14.20 -0.69
N GLY A 345 16.02 13.30 0.27
CA GLY A 345 14.84 13.33 1.16
C GLY A 345 15.10 13.68 2.63
N ASP A 346 16.36 13.84 3.07
CA ASP A 346 16.67 14.11 4.47
C ASP A 346 16.65 15.61 4.77
N THR A 347 15.50 16.14 5.21
CA THR A 347 15.43 17.43 5.92
C THR A 347 16.02 17.27 7.33
N LYS A 348 17.33 17.03 7.46
CA LYS A 348 18.03 17.02 8.75
C LYS A 348 19.04 18.17 8.88
N LYS A 349 18.88 18.88 10.01
CA LYS A 349 19.71 19.90 10.68
C LYS A 349 20.68 20.73 9.82
N ARG A 350 20.33 22.02 9.65
CA ARG A 350 20.99 23.10 8.88
C ARG A 350 22.49 23.35 9.08
N GLY A 351 23.17 22.73 10.05
CA GLY A 351 24.54 23.12 10.46
C GLY A 351 25.69 22.58 9.62
N LEU A 352 25.61 21.33 9.13
CA LEU A 352 26.72 20.63 8.45
C LEU A 352 26.52 20.48 6.93
N ASN A 353 25.41 21.00 6.40
CA ASN A 353 24.99 20.73 5.02
C ASN A 353 25.80 21.50 3.96
N ARG A 354 26.42 22.66 4.29
CA ARG A 354 27.11 23.49 3.28
C ARG A 354 28.40 22.89 2.72
N ILE A 355 29.10 22.05 3.47
CA ILE A 355 30.36 21.42 3.02
C ILE A 355 30.05 20.10 2.31
N ARG A 356 29.13 19.30 2.87
CA ARG A 356 28.69 18.04 2.26
C ARG A 356 27.93 18.26 0.96
N SER A 357 27.12 19.33 0.86
CA SER A 357 26.38 19.67 -0.37
C SER A 357 27.28 20.14 -1.52
N LYS A 358 28.41 20.80 -1.23
CA LYS A 358 29.37 21.21 -2.25
C LYS A 358 30.14 20.02 -2.82
N ILE A 359 30.49 19.05 -1.98
CA ILE A 359 31.18 17.82 -2.41
C ILE A 359 30.21 16.88 -3.14
N SER A 360 28.98 16.73 -2.65
CA SER A 360 27.96 15.94 -3.37
C SER A 360 27.54 16.62 -4.67
N GLY A 361 27.46 17.95 -4.71
CA GLY A 361 27.20 18.72 -5.93
C GLY A 361 28.23 18.45 -7.01
N ARG A 362 29.53 18.53 -6.67
CA ARG A 362 30.61 18.22 -7.63
C ARG A 362 30.60 16.77 -8.12
N LYS A 363 30.25 15.81 -7.25
CA LYS A 363 30.09 14.40 -7.66
C LYS A 363 28.91 14.20 -8.61
N ASN A 364 27.81 14.89 -8.36
CA ASN A 364 26.62 14.85 -9.20
C ASN A 364 26.84 15.54 -10.55
N ASP A 365 27.56 16.66 -10.58
CA ASP A 365 27.88 17.37 -11.83
C ASP A 365 28.87 16.53 -12.67
N SER A 366 29.86 15.90 -12.04
CA SER A 366 30.72 14.90 -12.71
C SER A 366 29.95 13.67 -13.16
N PHE A 367 28.91 13.26 -12.42
CA PHE A 367 28.07 12.14 -12.82
C PHE A 367 27.26 12.49 -14.07
N VAL A 368 26.64 13.68 -14.13
CA VAL A 368 25.93 14.14 -15.34
C VAL A 368 26.87 14.19 -16.53
N ALA A 369 28.12 14.64 -16.33
CA ALA A 369 29.14 14.62 -17.38
C ALA A 369 29.55 13.19 -17.81
N ASN A 370 29.41 12.20 -16.93
CA ASN A 370 29.79 10.80 -17.13
C ASN A 370 28.60 9.86 -17.40
N LEU A 371 27.39 10.37 -17.58
CA LEU A 371 26.15 9.59 -17.77
C LEU A 371 26.21 8.64 -18.98
N GLN A 372 27.11 8.89 -19.94
CA GLN A 372 27.39 7.97 -21.04
C GLN A 372 28.02 6.64 -20.61
N SER A 373 28.49 6.52 -19.36
CA SER A 373 29.26 5.37 -18.86
C SER A 373 28.68 4.65 -17.63
N VAL A 374 27.68 5.23 -16.95
CA VAL A 374 27.15 4.66 -15.70
C VAL A 374 25.86 3.90 -15.94
N THR A 375 25.93 2.57 -15.81
CA THR A 375 24.83 1.64 -16.08
C THR A 375 24.20 1.03 -14.84
N SER A 376 24.62 1.40 -13.62
CA SER A 376 24.12 0.76 -12.40
C SER A 376 23.43 1.70 -11.41
N ILE A 377 22.33 1.23 -10.85
CA ILE A 377 21.54 1.91 -9.82
C ILE A 377 22.00 1.43 -8.43
N ASP A 378 22.39 2.36 -7.55
CA ASP A 378 22.71 2.09 -6.13
C ASP A 378 21.45 2.26 -5.26
N ILE A 379 20.68 1.20 -5.09
CA ILE A 379 19.52 1.14 -4.18
C ILE A 379 19.77 0.10 -3.11
N ASP A 380 19.40 0.47 -1.88
CA ASP A 380 19.36 -0.46 -0.76
C ASP A 380 18.24 -1.49 -0.99
N LYS A 381 18.60 -2.64 -1.57
CA LYS A 381 17.66 -3.75 -1.78
C LYS A 381 17.23 -4.42 -0.48
N SER A 382 17.89 -4.15 0.66
CA SER A 382 17.63 -4.83 1.94
C SER A 382 16.34 -4.38 2.66
N VAL A 383 15.73 -3.29 2.18
CA VAL A 383 14.42 -2.81 2.65
C VAL A 383 13.25 -3.44 1.90
N PHE A 384 13.54 -4.15 0.80
CA PHE A 384 12.56 -4.86 0.01
C PHE A 384 12.50 -6.32 0.49
N SER A 385 11.29 -6.82 0.71
CA SER A 385 11.06 -8.26 0.82
C SER A 385 11.18 -8.91 -0.56
N GLU A 386 11.35 -10.23 -0.61
CA GLU A 386 11.26 -11.01 -1.86
C GLU A 386 9.97 -10.72 -2.66
N SER A 387 8.90 -10.29 -1.97
CA SER A 387 7.60 -9.93 -2.53
C SER A 387 7.46 -8.48 -3.01
N SER A 388 8.50 -7.65 -2.93
CA SER A 388 8.43 -6.25 -3.38
C SER A 388 8.97 -6.07 -4.82
N GLY A 389 8.92 -7.13 -5.64
CA GLY A 389 9.50 -7.23 -6.99
C GLY A 389 9.09 -6.11 -7.92
N ALA A 390 7.78 -5.83 -8.01
CA ALA A 390 7.21 -4.83 -8.93
C ALA A 390 7.89 -3.45 -8.88
N VAL A 391 8.24 -2.95 -7.69
CA VAL A 391 8.90 -1.64 -7.54
C VAL A 391 10.34 -1.70 -8.05
N LEU A 392 11.07 -2.77 -7.76
CA LEU A 392 12.45 -2.93 -8.19
C LEU A 392 12.56 -3.21 -9.69
N SER A 393 11.65 -4.02 -10.23
CA SER A 393 11.53 -4.31 -11.66
C SER A 393 11.26 -3.02 -12.43
N ASP A 394 10.17 -2.31 -12.11
CA ASP A 394 9.84 -1.09 -12.84
C ASP A 394 10.86 0.04 -12.64
N LEU A 395 11.47 0.13 -11.46
CA LEU A 395 12.52 1.11 -11.22
C LEU A 395 13.74 0.87 -12.14
N SER A 396 14.08 -0.38 -12.40
CA SER A 396 15.14 -0.72 -13.35
C SER A 396 14.76 -0.26 -14.76
N LEU A 397 13.53 -0.59 -15.17
CA LEU A 397 12.99 -0.17 -16.48
C LEU A 397 12.87 1.36 -16.62
N LEU A 398 12.51 2.06 -15.55
CA LEU A 398 12.44 3.53 -15.48
C LEU A 398 13.83 4.14 -15.67
N PHE A 399 14.84 3.61 -14.98
CA PHE A 399 16.21 4.09 -15.10
C PHE A 399 16.74 3.88 -16.52
N ASP A 400 16.55 2.69 -17.10
CA ASP A 400 16.96 2.40 -18.48
C ASP A 400 16.27 3.33 -19.48
N SER A 401 14.98 3.63 -19.26
CA SER A 401 14.24 4.59 -20.08
C SER A 401 14.82 5.99 -19.98
N LEU A 402 15.15 6.45 -18.77
CA LEU A 402 15.78 7.75 -18.57
C LEU A 402 17.15 7.85 -19.24
N VAL A 403 17.97 6.80 -19.16
CA VAL A 403 19.27 6.73 -19.85
C VAL A 403 19.10 6.76 -21.36
N SER A 404 18.19 5.95 -21.90
CA SER A 404 17.88 5.91 -23.34
C SER A 404 17.43 7.27 -23.87
N LEU A 405 16.50 7.93 -23.16
CA LEU A 405 16.04 9.28 -23.51
C LEU A 405 17.13 10.33 -23.36
N HIS A 406 18.00 10.22 -22.36
CA HIS A 406 19.14 11.11 -22.21
C HIS A 406 20.05 11.07 -23.45
N LEU A 407 20.41 9.85 -23.88
CA LEU A 407 21.26 9.65 -25.05
C LEU A 407 20.59 10.19 -26.33
N LYS A 408 19.31 9.89 -26.52
CA LYS A 408 18.53 10.39 -27.67
C LYS A 408 18.48 11.92 -27.69
N PHE A 409 18.03 12.53 -26.59
CA PHE A 409 17.78 13.97 -26.53
C PHE A 409 19.08 14.78 -26.60
N SER A 410 20.15 14.33 -25.92
CA SER A 410 21.46 14.98 -25.99
C SER A 410 22.02 14.91 -27.40
N LYS A 411 21.96 13.75 -28.06
CA LYS A 411 22.40 13.60 -29.46
C LYS A 411 21.61 14.51 -30.40
N GLU A 412 20.29 14.59 -30.24
CA GLU A 412 19.46 15.49 -31.06
C GLU A 412 19.82 16.96 -30.78
N ASN A 413 20.07 17.33 -29.53
CA ASN A 413 20.40 18.70 -29.16
C ASN A 413 21.76 19.12 -29.72
N ASP A 414 22.77 18.27 -29.56
CA ASP A 414 24.15 18.55 -29.98
C ASP A 414 24.32 18.61 -31.51
N ASN A 415 23.40 18.00 -32.26
CA ASN A 415 23.48 17.95 -33.72
C ASN A 415 22.45 18.85 -34.43
N LEU A 416 21.28 19.11 -33.82
CA LEU A 416 20.16 19.78 -34.51
C LEU A 416 19.65 21.05 -33.82
N ARG A 417 19.57 21.10 -32.48
CA ARG A 417 18.85 22.18 -31.77
C ARG A 417 19.73 23.18 -31.06
N PHE A 418 20.86 22.74 -30.51
CA PHE A 418 21.83 23.55 -29.77
C PHE A 418 21.21 24.39 -28.64
N GLU A 419 20.16 23.90 -27.98
CA GLU A 419 19.52 24.59 -26.87
C GLU A 419 20.38 24.53 -25.60
N ALA A 420 20.34 25.59 -24.80
CA ALA A 420 20.95 25.60 -23.48
C ALA A 420 20.23 24.61 -22.56
N VAL A 421 20.99 23.70 -21.96
CA VAL A 421 20.45 22.71 -21.00
C VAL A 421 20.17 23.39 -19.67
N ALA A 422 18.95 23.23 -19.17
CA ALA A 422 18.56 23.77 -17.86
C ALA A 422 19.33 23.07 -16.72
N ASP A 423 19.80 23.83 -15.72
CA ASP A 423 20.43 23.24 -14.53
C ASP A 423 19.39 22.41 -13.76
N TRP A 424 19.78 21.19 -13.40
CA TRP A 424 18.97 20.28 -12.61
C TRP A 424 18.53 20.87 -11.25
N LYS A 425 19.31 21.83 -10.71
CA LYS A 425 18.98 22.54 -9.46
C LYS A 425 17.80 23.50 -9.64
N ASP A 426 17.70 24.12 -10.80
CA ASP A 426 16.68 25.12 -11.10
C ASP A 426 15.35 24.44 -11.43
N THR A 427 15.39 23.22 -11.96
CA THR A 427 14.22 22.41 -12.31
C THR A 427 13.18 22.27 -11.18
N ARG A 428 13.61 22.24 -9.91
CA ARG A 428 12.70 22.18 -8.74
C ARG A 428 12.45 23.55 -8.09
N ALA A 429 13.37 24.50 -8.22
CA ALA A 429 13.31 25.80 -7.54
C ALA A 429 12.45 26.83 -8.29
N ASP A 430 12.32 26.70 -9.61
CA ASP A 430 11.92 27.80 -10.48
C ASP A 430 10.40 27.99 -10.66
N SER A 431 9.56 27.57 -9.69
CA SER A 431 8.09 27.77 -9.69
C SER A 431 7.29 27.23 -10.90
N LYS A 432 7.95 26.55 -11.85
CA LYS A 432 7.36 25.91 -13.03
C LYS A 432 6.97 24.44 -12.82
N TRP A 433 7.25 23.90 -11.63
CA TRP A 433 6.84 22.54 -11.29
C TRP A 433 5.31 22.49 -11.14
N PRO A 434 4.60 21.62 -11.87
CA PRO A 434 3.14 21.66 -11.84
C PRO A 434 2.60 21.16 -10.50
N LEU A 435 1.38 21.58 -10.16
CA LEU A 435 0.70 21.07 -8.96
C LEU A 435 0.24 19.64 -9.18
N GLY A 436 0.39 18.81 -8.14
CA GLY A 436 -0.03 17.42 -8.18
C GLY A 436 -1.54 17.28 -8.30
N ALA A 437 -2.00 16.38 -9.16
CA ALA A 437 -3.42 16.07 -9.33
C ALA A 437 -3.60 14.58 -9.63
N LYS A 438 -4.54 13.92 -8.95
CA LYS A 438 -4.91 12.53 -9.22
C LYS A 438 -5.85 12.42 -10.42
N ILE A 439 -5.79 11.30 -11.14
CA ILE A 439 -6.82 10.95 -12.12
C ILE A 439 -8.05 10.42 -11.35
N PRO A 440 -9.26 10.95 -11.61
CA PRO A 440 -10.48 10.42 -11.01
C PRO A 440 -10.67 8.94 -11.36
N VAL A 441 -10.99 8.14 -10.36
CA VAL A 441 -11.31 6.72 -10.51
C VAL A 441 -12.68 6.45 -9.91
N SER A 442 -13.35 5.40 -10.40
CA SER A 442 -14.61 4.97 -9.79
C SER A 442 -14.40 4.60 -8.32
N PRO A 443 -15.39 4.88 -7.46
CA PRO A 443 -15.30 4.51 -6.05
C PRO A 443 -15.20 2.99 -5.90
N ALA A 444 -14.55 2.55 -4.80
CA ALA A 444 -14.60 1.16 -4.41
C ALA A 444 -16.05 0.77 -4.09
N LYS A 445 -16.45 -0.44 -4.52
CA LYS A 445 -17.74 -1.02 -4.11
C LYS A 445 -17.69 -1.27 -2.60
N GLU A 446 -18.77 -0.99 -1.89
CA GLU A 446 -18.85 -1.27 -0.46
C GLU A 446 -18.78 -2.78 -0.20
N TYR A 447 -18.00 -3.19 0.80
CA TYR A 447 -17.89 -4.58 1.22
C TYR A 447 -18.93 -4.83 2.30
N LEU A 448 -19.72 -5.88 2.09
CA LEU A 448 -20.67 -6.39 3.07
C LEU A 448 -20.49 -7.92 3.15
N PRO A 449 -20.25 -8.49 4.34
CA PRO A 449 -20.22 -9.94 4.51
C PRO A 449 -21.52 -10.57 3.99
N ARG A 450 -21.41 -11.72 3.32
CA ARG A 450 -22.57 -12.35 2.66
C ARG A 450 -23.67 -12.71 3.67
N ALA A 451 -23.27 -13.13 4.86
CA ALA A 451 -24.19 -13.43 5.95
C ALA A 451 -25.07 -12.23 6.35
N MET A 452 -24.59 -11.00 6.18
CA MET A 452 -25.36 -9.78 6.49
C MET A 452 -26.30 -9.36 5.34
N GLY A 453 -26.01 -9.76 4.10
CA GLY A 453 -26.77 -9.37 2.90
C GLY A 453 -28.07 -10.16 2.65
N CYS A 454 -28.25 -11.34 3.27
CA CYS A 454 -29.40 -12.23 3.01
C CYS A 454 -30.73 -11.81 3.68
N SER A 455 -30.80 -10.66 4.35
CA SER A 455 -32.00 -10.21 5.07
C SER A 455 -33.04 -9.49 4.19
N SER A 456 -32.70 -9.11 2.95
CA SER A 456 -33.68 -8.61 1.98
C SER A 456 -34.16 -9.75 1.09
N GLY A 457 -35.32 -10.33 1.41
CA GLY A 457 -36.05 -11.28 0.58
C GLY A 457 -36.53 -10.66 -0.74
N VAL A 458 -35.60 -10.43 -1.66
CA VAL A 458 -35.88 -10.22 -3.07
C VAL A 458 -35.17 -11.35 -3.80
N ASP A 459 -35.98 -12.29 -4.30
CA ASP A 459 -35.58 -13.29 -5.27
C ASP A 459 -34.89 -12.61 -6.47
N VAL A 460 -33.56 -12.53 -6.45
CA VAL A 460 -32.77 -12.26 -7.65
C VAL A 460 -32.42 -13.62 -8.24
N ARG A 461 -33.33 -14.12 -9.09
CA ARG A 461 -32.94 -15.04 -10.16
C ARG A 461 -31.85 -14.35 -11.00
N GLU A 462 -30.82 -15.12 -11.35
CA GLU A 462 -29.80 -14.83 -12.36
C GLU A 462 -28.79 -13.70 -12.07
N ASN A 463 -27.64 -14.09 -11.49
CA ASN A 463 -26.35 -13.85 -12.15
C ASN A 463 -25.25 -14.74 -11.52
N LYS A 464 -25.36 -16.05 -11.75
CA LYS A 464 -24.20 -16.96 -11.65
C LYS A 464 -23.37 -16.79 -12.92
N HIS A 465 -22.54 -15.75 -12.99
CA HIS A 465 -21.30 -15.69 -13.79
C HIS A 465 -20.60 -14.34 -13.58
N SER A 466 -20.11 -14.10 -12.37
CA SER A 466 -19.01 -13.14 -12.17
C SER A 466 -18.26 -13.50 -10.88
N SER A 467 -17.69 -14.69 -10.89
CA SER A 467 -16.60 -15.08 -10.02
C SER A 467 -15.88 -16.23 -10.70
N TYR A 468 -14.56 -16.13 -10.78
CA TYR A 468 -13.56 -17.02 -11.37
C TYR A 468 -12.92 -16.51 -12.67
N PHE A 469 -11.65 -16.13 -12.48
CA PHE A 469 -10.59 -15.69 -13.39
C PHE A 469 -10.62 -14.24 -13.87
#